data_AF-E0RS24-F1
#
_entry.id   AF-E0RS24-F1
#
_cell.length_a   1.000
_cell.length_b   1.000
_cell.length_c   1.000
_cell.angle_alpha   90.00
_cell.angle_beta   90.00
_cell.angle_gamma   90.00
#
_symmetry.space_group_name_H-M   'P 1'
#
loop_
_entity.id
_entity.type
_entity.pdbx_description
1 polymer ?
#
loop_
_entity_poly.entity_id
_entity_poly.type
_entity_poly.pdbx_seq_one_letter_code
_entity_poly.pdbx_strand_id
1 'polypeptide(L)'
;MGHLQGLVLAEMGVILLLLVPGYASQYAVGPDPISVTLSPDFVLVYGLGALPLMTLVLFLRKVMVRWGVPPFPLGGVREVRPGRVLVTLLGMGVLVGSWAFVFQDIRPDEVLPFRMTPSFFPLWAFLFSLITGYWEEVVFRGYVMGRLTVLGAPGWVATGLSALLFAMGHLYEGGWYGGGFTFLLGVFLGERYARGGNIHEVAWAHALYNMGVLALLWLGGR
;
A
#
# COMPACT_ATOMS: atom_id res chain seq x y z
N MET A 1 -30.43 -10.30 -1.20
CA MET A 1 -29.02 -10.42 -1.63
C MET A 1 -28.64 -9.36 -2.67
N GLY A 2 -29.42 -9.17 -3.74
CA GLY A 2 -29.11 -8.18 -4.80
C GLY A 2 -28.99 -6.72 -4.35
N HIS A 3 -29.79 -6.25 -3.37
CA HIS A 3 -29.70 -4.87 -2.87
C HIS A 3 -28.35 -4.56 -2.18
N LEU A 4 -27.84 -5.48 -1.35
CA LEU A 4 -26.56 -5.30 -0.66
C LEU A 4 -25.37 -5.35 -1.64
N GLN A 5 -25.44 -6.21 -2.66
CA GLN A 5 -24.42 -6.28 -3.70
C GLN A 5 -24.38 -4.98 -4.51
N GLY A 6 -25.53 -4.44 -4.90
CA GLY A 6 -25.61 -3.15 -5.61
C GLY A 6 -25.03 -2.00 -4.79
N LEU A 7 -25.30 -1.98 -3.47
CA LEU A 7 -24.75 -0.99 -2.55
C LEU A 7 -23.23 -1.08 -2.43
N VAL A 8 -22.68 -2.30 -2.28
CA VAL A 8 -21.22 -2.52 -2.23
C VAL A 8 -20.54 -2.12 -3.54
N LEU A 9 -21.14 -2.46 -4.69
CA LEU A 9 -20.60 -2.07 -6.00
C LEU A 9 -20.59 -0.56 -6.18
N ALA A 10 -21.66 0.15 -5.78
CA ALA A 10 -21.71 1.60 -5.84
C ALA A 10 -20.66 2.26 -4.94
N GLU A 11 -20.54 1.78 -3.69
CA GLU A 11 -19.51 2.24 -2.73
C GLU A 11 -18.09 2.03 -3.28
N MET A 12 -17.79 0.83 -3.78
CA MET A 12 -16.50 0.50 -4.39
C MET A 12 -16.24 1.37 -5.62
N GLY A 13 -17.23 1.58 -6.48
CA GLY A 13 -17.11 2.46 -7.64
C GLY A 13 -16.66 3.86 -7.24
N VAL A 14 -17.27 4.45 -6.21
CA VAL A 14 -16.88 5.79 -5.71
C VAL A 14 -15.45 5.78 -5.17
N ILE A 15 -15.07 4.81 -4.32
CA ILE A 15 -13.71 4.77 -3.76
C ILE A 15 -12.67 4.56 -4.86
N LEU A 16 -12.90 3.66 -5.80
CA LEU A 16 -11.99 3.42 -6.92
C LEU A 16 -11.85 4.65 -7.82
N LEU A 17 -12.95 5.37 -8.07
CA LEU A 17 -12.90 6.64 -8.81
C LEU A 17 -12.05 7.70 -8.10
N LEU A 18 -12.08 7.75 -6.76
CA LEU A 18 -11.22 8.66 -5.99
C LEU A 18 -9.74 8.29 -6.04
N LEU A 19 -9.40 7.04 -6.39
CA LEU A 19 -8.01 6.62 -6.62
C LEU A 19 -7.51 7.03 -8.02
N VAL A 20 -8.40 7.14 -9.02
CA VAL A 20 -8.03 7.41 -10.42
C VAL A 20 -7.08 8.61 -10.60
N PRO A 21 -7.29 9.79 -9.97
CA PRO A 21 -6.37 10.91 -10.12
C PRO A 21 -4.93 10.56 -9.72
N GLY A 22 -4.76 9.78 -8.65
CA GLY A 22 -3.44 9.33 -8.19
C GLY A 22 -2.77 8.34 -9.14
N TYR A 23 -3.57 7.55 -9.88
CA TYR A 23 -3.06 6.62 -10.90
C TYR A 23 -2.72 7.38 -12.19
N ALA A 24 -3.55 8.36 -12.56
CA ALA A 24 -3.33 9.19 -13.74
C ALA A 24 -2.10 10.08 -13.61
N SER A 25 -1.82 10.61 -12.41
CA SER A 25 -0.64 11.44 -12.15
C SER A 25 0.69 10.69 -12.30
N GLN A 26 0.68 9.36 -12.35
CA GLN A 26 1.89 8.54 -12.55
C GLN A 26 2.51 8.73 -13.93
N TYR A 27 1.68 8.94 -14.95
CA TYR A 27 2.10 9.13 -16.33
C TYR A 27 2.49 10.58 -16.65
N ALA A 28 2.30 11.50 -15.70
CA ALA A 28 2.73 12.89 -15.82
C ALA A 28 4.20 13.09 -15.41
N VAL A 29 4.82 12.06 -14.83
CA VAL A 29 6.24 12.05 -14.50
C VAL A 29 7.03 11.76 -15.78
N GLY A 30 7.87 12.70 -16.21
CA GLY A 30 8.75 12.54 -17.37
C GLY A 30 9.82 11.46 -17.19
N PRO A 31 10.75 11.29 -18.15
CA PRO A 31 11.81 10.29 -18.09
C PRO A 31 12.88 10.55 -17.02
N ASP A 32 12.84 11.71 -16.37
CA ASP A 32 13.78 12.07 -15.31
C ASP A 32 13.48 11.30 -14.02
N PRO A 33 14.51 10.86 -13.27
CA PRO A 33 14.32 10.24 -11.97
C PRO A 33 13.47 11.11 -11.05
N ILE A 34 12.46 10.49 -10.42
CA ILE A 34 11.61 11.13 -9.43
C ILE A 34 12.50 11.58 -8.27
N SER A 35 12.62 12.89 -8.13
CA SER A 35 13.28 13.48 -6.97
C SER A 35 12.36 13.34 -5.77
N VAL A 36 12.69 12.40 -4.88
CA VAL A 36 11.95 12.21 -3.64
C VAL A 36 12.47 13.25 -2.65
N THR A 37 11.71 14.33 -2.48
CA THR A 37 11.97 15.33 -1.44
C THR A 37 11.01 15.10 -0.29
N LEU A 38 11.51 14.52 0.80
CA LEU A 38 10.77 14.36 2.05
C LEU A 38 10.84 15.66 2.88
N SER A 39 10.43 16.78 2.27
CA SER A 39 10.28 18.04 2.99
C SER A 39 9.08 17.98 3.94
N PRO A 40 9.07 18.79 5.00
CA PRO A 40 7.89 18.96 5.85
C PRO A 40 6.62 19.23 5.03
N ASP A 41 6.70 20.17 4.08
CA ASP A 41 5.56 20.58 3.25
C ASP A 41 5.03 19.43 2.40
N PHE A 42 5.92 18.62 1.82
CA PHE A 42 5.53 17.45 1.05
C PHE A 42 4.75 16.45 1.92
N VAL A 43 5.28 16.09 3.11
CA VAL A 43 4.63 15.11 3.99
C VAL A 43 3.29 15.65 4.51
N LEU A 44 3.18 16.94 4.78
CA LEU A 44 1.93 17.58 5.18
C LEU A 44 0.88 17.53 4.06
N VAL A 45 1.24 17.94 2.84
CA VAL A 45 0.33 17.89 1.68
C VAL A 45 -0.07 16.46 1.36
N TYR A 46 0.87 15.52 1.37
CA TYR A 46 0.59 14.09 1.20
C TYR A 46 -0.38 13.57 2.26
N GLY A 47 -0.15 13.89 3.53
CA GLY A 47 -1.03 13.53 4.64
C GLY A 47 -2.44 14.11 4.50
N LEU A 48 -2.57 15.36 4.03
CA LEU A 48 -3.86 15.98 3.72
C LEU A 48 -4.61 15.29 2.58
N GLY A 49 -3.92 14.59 1.68
CA GLY A 49 -4.56 13.72 0.68
C GLY A 49 -4.95 12.35 1.23
N ALA A 50 -4.00 11.67 1.88
CA ALA A 50 -4.15 10.27 2.30
C ALA A 50 -5.08 10.10 3.51
N LEU A 51 -4.96 10.95 4.54
CA LEU A 51 -5.71 10.79 5.79
C LEU A 51 -7.23 10.97 5.62
N PRO A 52 -7.74 11.95 4.85
CA PRO A 52 -9.18 12.07 4.62
C PRO A 52 -9.75 10.85 3.89
N LEU A 53 -9.04 10.31 2.90
CA LEU A 53 -9.52 9.15 2.17
C LEU A 53 -9.47 7.87 3.04
N MET A 54 -8.43 7.71 3.86
CA MET A 54 -8.37 6.66 4.88
C MET A 54 -9.56 6.78 5.85
N THR A 55 -9.83 7.99 6.33
CA THR A 55 -10.93 8.28 7.26
C THR A 55 -12.28 8.02 6.61
N LEU A 56 -12.43 8.34 5.31
CA LEU A 56 -13.63 8.05 4.54
C LEU A 56 -13.87 6.54 4.46
N VAL A 57 -12.85 5.74 4.16
CA VAL A 57 -12.97 4.27 4.14
C VAL A 57 -13.40 3.72 5.51
N LEU A 58 -12.81 4.22 6.60
CA LEU A 58 -13.18 3.83 7.96
C LEU A 58 -14.59 4.29 8.36
N PHE A 59 -15.01 5.46 7.89
CA PHE A 59 -16.36 5.98 8.07
C PHE A 59 -17.38 5.13 7.31
N LEU A 60 -17.14 4.85 6.03
CA LEU A 60 -17.98 3.98 5.20
C LEU A 60 -18.09 2.59 5.78
N ARG A 61 -16.98 2.02 6.30
CA ARG A 61 -17.03 0.75 7.06
C ARG A 61 -18.10 0.79 8.16
N LYS A 62 -18.20 1.87 8.94
CA LYS A 62 -19.20 2.01 10.03
C LYS A 62 -20.62 2.18 9.47
N VAL A 63 -20.80 2.98 8.43
CA VAL A 63 -22.11 3.21 7.80
C VAL A 63 -22.65 1.93 7.18
N MET A 64 -21.82 1.23 6.42
CA MET A 64 -22.20 0.00 5.70
C MET A 64 -22.59 -1.12 6.65
N VAL A 65 -21.97 -1.21 7.84
CA VAL A 65 -22.41 -2.15 8.90
C VAL A 65 -23.84 -1.86 9.35
N ARG A 66 -24.23 -0.59 9.49
CA ARG A 66 -25.62 -0.22 9.83
C ARG A 66 -26.60 -0.61 8.73
N TRP A 67 -26.12 -0.74 7.50
CA TRP A 67 -26.89 -1.17 6.33
C TRP A 67 -26.81 -2.69 6.09
N GLY A 68 -26.26 -3.46 7.03
CA GLY A 68 -26.24 -4.92 6.98
C GLY A 68 -25.08 -5.51 6.18
N VAL A 69 -24.12 -4.70 5.73
CA VAL A 69 -22.91 -5.17 5.05
C VAL A 69 -21.86 -5.59 6.08
N PRO A 70 -21.34 -6.84 6.01
CA PRO A 70 -20.31 -7.29 6.94
C PRO A 70 -19.07 -6.37 6.92
N PRO A 71 -18.50 -6.04 8.09
CA PRO A 71 -17.28 -5.26 8.14
C PRO A 71 -16.07 -6.12 7.79
N PHE A 72 -15.05 -5.51 7.21
CA PHE A 72 -13.72 -6.11 7.15
C PHE A 72 -12.99 -5.99 8.50
N PRO A 73 -12.11 -6.95 8.85
CA PRO A 73 -11.41 -6.95 10.12
C PRO A 73 -10.31 -5.87 10.15
N LEU A 74 -10.21 -5.13 11.25
CA LEU A 74 -9.09 -4.22 11.49
C LEU A 74 -8.09 -4.80 12.51
N GLY A 75 -8.57 -5.69 13.39
CA GLY A 75 -7.85 -6.09 14.60
C GLY A 75 -7.74 -4.94 15.61
N GLY A 76 -7.32 -5.24 16.83
CA GLY A 76 -6.99 -4.23 17.83
C GLY A 76 -5.54 -3.73 17.71
N VAL A 77 -5.32 -2.42 17.87
CA VAL A 77 -3.95 -1.87 18.01
C VAL A 77 -3.20 -2.54 19.17
N ARG A 78 -3.90 -2.82 20.27
CA ARG A 78 -3.33 -3.50 21.45
C ARG A 78 -3.06 -5.00 21.23
N GLU A 79 -3.57 -5.56 20.14
CA GLU A 79 -3.40 -6.97 19.79
C GLU A 79 -2.23 -7.21 18.83
N VAL A 80 -1.52 -6.13 18.44
CA VAL A 80 -0.33 -6.22 17.59
C VAL A 80 0.71 -7.09 18.27
N ARG A 81 1.16 -8.13 17.57
CA ARG A 81 2.27 -8.98 18.03
C ARG A 81 3.55 -8.56 17.31
N PRO A 82 4.55 -7.99 17.99
CA PRO A 82 5.80 -7.55 17.36
C PRO A 82 6.50 -8.65 16.56
N GLY A 83 6.45 -9.91 17.02
CA GLY A 83 7.00 -11.04 16.27
C GLY A 83 6.32 -11.26 14.91
N ARG A 84 5.03 -10.96 14.78
CA ARG A 84 4.31 -11.05 13.50
C ARG A 84 4.69 -9.92 12.56
N VAL A 85 4.90 -8.71 13.09
CA VAL A 85 5.44 -7.56 12.34
C VAL A 85 6.84 -7.92 11.82
N LEU A 86 7.72 -8.42 12.69
CA LEU A 86 9.08 -8.80 12.33
C LEU A 86 9.11 -9.90 11.27
N VAL A 87 8.34 -10.99 11.43
CA VAL A 87 8.27 -12.06 10.43
C VAL A 87 7.77 -11.55 9.08
N THR A 88 6.79 -10.64 9.10
CA THR A 88 6.28 -10.01 7.87
C THR A 88 7.36 -9.15 7.22
N LEU A 89 8.04 -8.30 7.99
CA LEU A 89 9.15 -7.47 7.51
C LEU A 89 10.30 -8.30 6.93
N LEU A 90 10.70 -9.38 7.61
CA LEU A 90 11.74 -10.29 7.11
C LEU A 90 11.30 -10.98 5.82
N GLY A 91 10.03 -11.40 5.73
CA GLY A 91 9.47 -11.96 4.49
C GLY A 91 9.50 -10.97 3.33
N MET A 92 9.19 -9.69 3.57
CA MET A 92 9.35 -8.63 2.57
C MET A 92 10.82 -8.48 2.16
N GLY A 93 11.76 -8.50 3.10
CA GLY A 93 13.20 -8.44 2.81
C GLY A 93 13.68 -9.60 1.94
N VAL A 94 13.21 -10.83 2.21
CA VAL A 94 13.49 -12.01 1.36
C VAL A 94 12.91 -11.83 -0.03
N LEU A 95 11.69 -11.31 -0.15
CA LEU A 95 11.04 -11.07 -1.44
C LEU A 95 11.82 -10.04 -2.27
N VAL A 96 12.23 -8.93 -1.65
CA VAL A 96 13.05 -7.88 -2.29
C VAL A 96 14.39 -8.44 -2.75
N GLY A 97 15.09 -9.17 -1.87
CA GLY A 97 16.38 -9.79 -2.20
C GLY A 97 16.26 -10.81 -3.33
N SER A 98 15.19 -11.61 -3.33
CA SER A 98 14.91 -12.58 -4.40
C SER A 98 14.61 -11.88 -5.72
N TRP A 99 13.78 -10.82 -5.70
CA TRP A 99 13.45 -10.03 -6.87
C TRP A 99 14.70 -9.36 -7.46
N ALA A 100 15.50 -8.70 -6.63
CA ALA A 100 16.76 -8.09 -7.05
C ALA A 100 17.75 -9.11 -7.62
N PHE A 101 17.80 -10.32 -7.06
CA PHE A 101 18.66 -11.40 -7.59
C PHE A 101 18.19 -11.90 -8.97
N VAL A 102 16.88 -12.12 -9.15
CA VAL A 102 16.31 -12.59 -10.43
C VAL A 102 16.61 -11.59 -11.56
N PHE A 103 16.71 -10.31 -11.24
CA PHE A 103 16.88 -9.25 -12.22
C PHE A 103 18.16 -8.43 -12.03
N GLN A 104 19.20 -9.07 -11.50
CA GLN A 104 20.51 -8.44 -11.26
C GLN A 104 21.17 -7.88 -12.54
N ASP A 105 20.76 -8.37 -13.72
CA ASP A 105 21.27 -7.94 -15.02
C ASP A 105 20.56 -6.69 -15.57
N ILE A 106 19.47 -6.23 -14.93
CA ILE A 106 18.78 -4.99 -15.29
C ILE A 106 19.54 -3.81 -14.69
N ARG A 107 19.67 -2.73 -15.46
CA ARG A 107 20.39 -1.53 -15.00
C ARG A 107 19.69 -0.91 -13.77
N PRO A 108 20.42 -0.53 -12.71
CA PRO A 108 19.83 -0.01 -11.48
C PRO A 108 18.93 1.23 -11.68
N ASP A 109 19.22 2.06 -12.67
CA ASP A 109 18.47 3.27 -13.03
C ASP A 109 17.12 2.96 -13.68
N GLU A 110 16.95 1.78 -14.29
CA GLU A 110 15.67 1.30 -14.81
C GLU A 110 14.79 0.70 -13.69
N VAL A 111 15.40 0.30 -12.58
CA VAL A 111 14.79 -0.41 -11.45
C VAL A 111 14.38 0.53 -10.32
N LEU A 112 15.17 1.55 -10.04
CA LEU A 112 14.91 2.55 -8.99
C LEU A 112 15.11 3.95 -9.58
N PRO A 113 14.09 4.51 -10.27
CA PRO A 113 14.18 5.83 -10.87
C PRO A 113 14.05 6.93 -9.80
N PHE A 114 14.54 6.71 -8.58
CA PHE A 114 14.42 7.65 -7.47
C PHE A 114 15.76 8.26 -7.14
N ARG A 115 15.78 9.59 -6.98
CA ARG A 115 16.93 10.30 -6.42
C ARG A 115 16.50 11.01 -5.14
N MET A 116 17.21 10.76 -4.05
CA MET A 116 17.00 11.47 -2.81
C MET A 116 17.64 12.86 -2.88
N THR A 117 16.91 13.90 -2.48
CA THR A 117 17.53 15.21 -2.26
C THR A 117 18.29 15.23 -0.93
N PRO A 118 19.32 16.08 -0.76
CA PRO A 118 20.14 16.13 0.47
C PRO A 118 19.35 16.41 1.75
N SER A 119 18.15 17.00 1.63
CA SER A 119 17.23 17.36 2.71
C SER A 119 16.42 16.17 3.27
N PHE A 120 17.04 15.00 3.42
CA PHE A 120 16.42 13.87 4.12
C PHE A 120 16.36 14.13 5.62
N PHE A 121 15.16 14.01 6.18
CA PHE A 121 14.93 14.09 7.61
C PHE A 121 14.29 12.78 8.09
N PRO A 122 14.96 12.03 8.99
CA PRO A 122 14.46 10.74 9.47
C PRO A 122 13.02 10.79 10.01
N LEU A 123 12.64 11.89 10.66
CA LEU A 123 11.28 12.08 11.17
C LEU A 123 10.24 12.16 10.04
N TRP A 124 10.51 12.93 8.99
CA TRP A 124 9.59 13.09 7.86
C TRP A 124 9.51 11.80 7.03
N ALA A 125 10.63 11.09 6.87
CA ALA A 125 10.65 9.77 6.26
C ALA A 125 9.80 8.75 7.05
N PHE A 126 9.92 8.77 8.37
CA PHE A 126 9.12 7.90 9.23
C PHE A 126 7.62 8.24 9.16
N LEU A 127 7.26 9.52 9.24
CA LEU A 127 5.86 9.96 9.14
C LEU A 127 5.24 9.64 7.78
N PHE A 128 5.96 9.91 6.70
CA PHE A 128 5.54 9.52 5.35
C PHE A 128 5.29 8.01 5.28
N SER A 129 6.29 7.20 5.67
CA SER A 129 6.20 5.74 5.62
C SER A 129 5.05 5.20 6.46
N LEU A 130 4.80 5.80 7.63
CA LEU A 130 3.70 5.43 8.51
C LEU A 130 2.34 5.76 7.89
N ILE A 131 2.18 6.96 7.33
CA ILE A 131 0.94 7.39 6.66
C ILE A 131 0.69 6.48 5.45
N THR A 132 1.68 6.28 4.59
CA THR A 132 1.57 5.43 3.39
C THR A 132 1.22 4.00 3.77
N GLY A 133 1.96 3.38 4.68
CA GLY A 133 1.70 2.00 5.10
C GLY A 133 0.30 1.81 5.68
N TYR A 134 -0.18 2.74 6.52
CA TYR A 134 -1.54 2.64 7.05
C TYR A 134 -2.61 2.89 6.00
N TRP A 135 -2.44 3.92 5.20
CA TRP A 135 -3.36 4.28 4.13
C TRP A 135 -3.56 3.11 3.16
N GLU A 136 -2.47 2.56 2.64
CA GLU A 136 -2.50 1.49 1.65
C GLU A 136 -3.05 0.19 2.23
N GLU A 137 -2.63 -0.21 3.44
CA GLU A 137 -3.15 -1.43 4.03
C GLU A 137 -4.65 -1.32 4.36
N VAL A 138 -5.13 -0.17 4.84
CA VAL A 138 -6.57 0.08 5.08
C VAL A 138 -7.37 -0.04 3.79
N VAL A 139 -6.88 0.51 2.68
CA VAL A 139 -7.56 0.47 1.39
C VAL A 139 -7.52 -0.90 0.77
N PHE A 140 -6.33 -1.47 0.57
CA PHE A 140 -6.19 -2.67 -0.25
C PHE A 140 -6.53 -3.93 0.55
N ARG A 141 -6.04 -4.06 1.78
CA ARG A 141 -6.20 -5.29 2.59
C ARG A 141 -7.50 -5.25 3.37
N GLY A 142 -7.78 -4.13 4.03
CA GLY A 142 -9.05 -3.92 4.70
C GLY A 142 -10.20 -3.84 3.69
N TYR A 143 -10.24 -2.76 2.93
CA TYR A 143 -11.42 -2.39 2.15
C TYR A 143 -11.63 -3.20 0.87
N VAL A 144 -10.72 -3.12 -0.11
CA VAL A 144 -10.88 -3.77 -1.42
C VAL A 144 -11.02 -5.28 -1.25
N MET A 145 -10.08 -5.93 -0.54
CA MET A 145 -10.12 -7.37 -0.33
C MET A 145 -11.37 -7.81 0.47
N GLY A 146 -11.73 -7.05 1.51
CA GLY A 146 -12.91 -7.32 2.31
C GLY A 146 -14.22 -7.20 1.51
N ARG A 147 -14.35 -6.16 0.68
CA ARG A 147 -15.54 -5.97 -0.16
C ARG A 147 -15.66 -6.98 -1.28
N LEU A 148 -14.56 -7.38 -1.91
CA LEU A 148 -14.56 -8.47 -2.88
C LEU A 148 -15.05 -9.78 -2.25
N THR A 149 -14.65 -10.06 -1.02
CA THR A 149 -15.14 -11.24 -0.27
C THR A 149 -16.65 -11.14 0.01
N VAL A 150 -17.16 -9.97 0.37
CA VAL A 150 -18.61 -9.72 0.55
C VAL A 150 -19.38 -9.93 -0.76
N LEU A 151 -18.78 -9.61 -1.90
CA LEU A 151 -19.35 -9.86 -3.22
C LEU A 151 -19.30 -11.34 -3.64
N GLY A 152 -18.70 -12.21 -2.82
CA GLY A 152 -18.62 -13.66 -3.04
C GLY A 152 -17.34 -14.14 -3.70
N ALA A 153 -16.33 -13.26 -3.88
CA ALA A 153 -15.03 -13.71 -4.35
C ALA A 153 -14.36 -14.62 -3.31
N PRO A 154 -13.78 -15.76 -3.71
CA PRO A 154 -12.98 -16.56 -2.80
C PRO A 154 -11.73 -15.76 -2.38
N GLY A 155 -11.23 -16.02 -1.17
CA GLY A 155 -10.17 -15.21 -0.55
C GLY A 155 -8.95 -14.98 -1.44
N TRP A 156 -8.47 -16.01 -2.13
CA TRP A 156 -7.33 -15.89 -3.05
C TRP A 156 -7.60 -14.99 -4.26
N VAL A 157 -8.83 -14.96 -4.78
CA VAL A 157 -9.24 -14.02 -5.85
C VAL A 157 -9.28 -12.61 -5.30
N ALA A 158 -9.86 -12.41 -4.12
CA ALA A 158 -9.90 -11.10 -3.47
C ALA A 158 -8.49 -10.55 -3.22
N THR A 159 -7.56 -11.40 -2.75
CA THR A 159 -6.15 -11.07 -2.57
C THR A 159 -5.48 -10.71 -3.91
N GLY A 160 -5.65 -11.53 -4.94
CA GLY A 160 -5.06 -11.29 -6.26
C GLY A 160 -5.55 -9.99 -6.92
N LEU A 161 -6.85 -9.72 -6.89
CA LEU A 161 -7.43 -8.49 -7.45
C LEU A 161 -7.01 -7.24 -6.66
N SER A 162 -6.96 -7.34 -5.33
CA SER A 162 -6.47 -6.25 -4.49
C SER A 162 -4.99 -5.96 -4.76
N ALA A 163 -4.15 -7.00 -4.86
CA ALA A 163 -2.74 -6.88 -5.20
C ALA A 163 -2.51 -6.30 -6.60
N LEU A 164 -3.34 -6.67 -7.58
CA LEU A 164 -3.28 -6.12 -8.93
C LEU A 164 -3.58 -4.62 -8.94
N LEU A 165 -4.66 -4.22 -8.26
CA LEU A 165 -5.00 -2.79 -8.15
C LEU A 165 -3.87 -2.02 -7.44
N PHE A 166 -3.35 -2.55 -6.33
CA PHE A 166 -2.21 -1.98 -5.61
C PHE A 166 -0.98 -1.78 -6.52
N ALA A 167 -0.63 -2.81 -7.30
CA ALA A 167 0.49 -2.77 -8.25
C ALA A 167 0.31 -1.78 -9.40
N MET A 168 -0.92 -1.62 -9.91
CA MET A 168 -1.23 -0.62 -10.93
C MET A 168 -0.96 0.80 -10.43
N GLY A 169 -1.06 1.03 -9.11
CA GLY A 169 -0.67 2.27 -8.45
C GLY A 169 0.85 2.46 -8.28
N HIS A 170 1.68 1.53 -8.73
CA HIS A 170 3.15 1.58 -8.57
C HIS A 170 3.89 1.37 -9.89
N LEU A 171 3.21 1.52 -11.02
CA LEU A 171 3.87 1.42 -12.34
C LEU A 171 4.87 2.57 -12.58
N TYR A 172 4.78 3.67 -11.83
CA TYR A 172 5.78 4.74 -11.87
C TYR A 172 7.14 4.32 -11.29
N GLU A 173 7.22 3.21 -10.56
CA GLU A 173 8.44 2.73 -9.88
C GLU A 173 9.30 1.85 -10.79
N GLY A 174 9.53 2.27 -12.04
CA GLY A 174 10.27 1.48 -13.03
C GLY A 174 9.37 0.58 -13.90
N GLY A 175 8.14 0.99 -14.14
CA GLY A 175 7.23 0.32 -15.08
C GLY A 175 6.77 -1.05 -14.59
N TRP A 176 6.87 -2.05 -15.47
CA TRP A 176 6.48 -3.42 -15.17
C TRP A 176 7.38 -4.08 -14.12
N TYR A 177 8.60 -3.56 -13.92
CA TYR A 177 9.52 -4.06 -12.91
C TYR A 177 9.01 -3.74 -11.50
N GLY A 178 8.82 -2.45 -11.21
CA GLY A 178 8.25 -1.99 -9.94
C GLY A 178 6.86 -2.54 -9.73
N GLY A 179 5.98 -2.44 -10.74
CA GLY A 179 4.63 -2.99 -10.67
C GLY A 179 4.62 -4.51 -10.40
N GLY A 180 5.52 -5.27 -11.01
CA GLY A 180 5.64 -6.72 -10.79
C GLY A 180 6.06 -7.07 -9.36
N PHE A 181 7.08 -6.39 -8.83
CA PHE A 181 7.49 -6.53 -7.44
C PHE A 181 6.34 -6.14 -6.48
N THR A 182 5.71 -5.00 -6.73
CA THR A 182 4.60 -4.49 -5.91
C THR A 182 3.39 -5.43 -5.97
N PHE A 183 3.15 -6.13 -7.08
CA PHE A 183 2.12 -7.16 -7.14
C PHE A 183 2.45 -8.33 -6.21
N LEU A 184 3.68 -8.84 -6.23
CA LEU A 184 4.11 -9.93 -5.35
C LEU A 184 4.06 -9.52 -3.88
N LEU A 185 4.50 -8.29 -3.57
CA LEU A 185 4.37 -7.69 -2.23
C LEU A 185 2.90 -7.56 -1.84
N GLY A 186 2.10 -7.12 -2.80
CA GLY A 186 0.64 -7.16 -2.89
C GLY A 186 0.04 -8.40 -2.27
N VAL A 187 0.30 -9.52 -2.95
CA VAL A 187 -0.15 -10.87 -2.61
C VAL A 187 0.39 -11.30 -1.25
N PHE A 188 1.67 -11.10 -0.98
CA PHE A 188 2.30 -11.48 0.29
C PHE A 188 1.61 -10.82 1.48
N LEU A 189 1.48 -9.49 1.48
CA LEU A 189 0.82 -8.75 2.56
C LEU A 189 -0.67 -9.11 2.67
N GLY A 190 -1.35 -9.33 1.53
CA GLY A 190 -2.73 -9.81 1.51
C GLY A 190 -2.90 -11.16 2.22
N GLU A 191 -2.01 -12.11 1.98
CA GLU A 191 -2.01 -13.41 2.66
C GLU A 191 -1.67 -13.29 4.16
N ARG A 192 -0.71 -12.44 4.52
CA ARG A 192 -0.37 -12.16 5.92
C ARG A 192 -1.56 -11.59 6.68
N TYR A 193 -2.28 -10.65 6.07
CA TYR A 193 -3.50 -10.08 6.62
C TYR A 193 -4.64 -11.10 6.67
N ALA A 194 -4.86 -11.91 5.62
CA ALA A 194 -5.91 -12.93 5.60
C ALA A 194 -5.76 -13.96 6.75
N ARG A 195 -4.52 -14.35 7.08
CA ARG A 195 -4.22 -15.24 8.22
C ARG A 195 -4.28 -14.56 9.57
N GLY A 196 -4.20 -13.23 9.63
CA GLY A 196 -4.06 -12.46 10.86
C GLY A 196 -5.26 -11.66 11.30
N GLY A 197 -6.03 -11.13 10.36
CA GLY A 197 -7.11 -10.20 10.59
C GLY A 197 -6.70 -8.85 11.24
N ASN A 198 -5.40 -8.63 11.49
CA ASN A 198 -4.91 -7.42 12.14
C ASN A 198 -4.16 -6.54 11.14
N ILE A 199 -4.77 -5.41 10.79
CA ILE A 199 -4.26 -4.48 9.79
C ILE A 199 -3.03 -3.73 10.30
N HIS A 200 -2.94 -3.52 11.61
CA HIS A 200 -1.84 -2.81 12.23
C HIS A 200 -0.52 -3.57 12.08
N GLU A 201 -0.57 -4.91 12.09
CA GLU A 201 0.64 -5.72 11.95
C GLU A 201 1.25 -5.60 10.54
N VAL A 202 0.42 -5.64 9.50
CA VAL A 202 0.88 -5.46 8.11
C VAL A 202 1.23 -3.99 7.83
N ALA A 203 0.48 -3.03 8.37
CA ALA A 203 0.76 -1.60 8.20
C ALA A 203 2.09 -1.18 8.84
N TRP A 204 2.40 -1.69 10.03
CA TRP A 204 3.70 -1.45 10.67
C TRP A 204 4.85 -2.08 9.89
N ALA A 205 4.69 -3.33 9.43
CA ALA A 205 5.72 -3.98 8.63
C ALA A 205 5.96 -3.22 7.31
N HIS A 206 4.88 -2.77 6.65
CA HIS A 206 4.94 -1.98 5.44
C HIS A 206 5.61 -0.61 5.67
N ALA A 207 5.22 0.12 6.72
CA ALA A 207 5.86 1.38 7.08
C ALA A 207 7.36 1.23 7.37
N LEU A 208 7.75 0.18 8.10
CA LEU A 208 9.17 -0.10 8.39
C LEU A 208 9.94 -0.50 7.14
N TYR A 209 9.31 -1.24 6.22
CA TYR A 209 9.88 -1.55 4.91
C TYR A 209 10.14 -0.27 4.10
N ASN A 210 9.14 0.61 3.96
CA ASN A 210 9.27 1.88 3.24
C ASN A 210 10.38 2.75 3.86
N MET A 211 10.41 2.85 5.18
CA MET A 211 11.47 3.57 5.90
C MET A 211 12.86 2.99 5.61
N GLY A 212 12.99 1.66 5.56
CA GLY A 212 14.23 0.98 5.22
C GLY A 212 14.69 1.29 3.79
N VAL A 213 13.78 1.23 2.82
CA VAL A 213 14.07 1.59 1.42
C VAL A 213 14.53 3.04 1.32
N LEU A 214 13.82 3.98 1.94
CA LEU A 214 14.19 5.40 1.94
C LEU A 214 15.55 5.65 2.60
N ALA A 215 15.84 4.95 3.70
CA ALA A 215 17.14 5.03 4.37
C ALA A 215 18.28 4.50 3.47
N LEU A 216 18.07 3.39 2.78
CA LEU A 216 19.06 2.83 1.84
C LEU A 216 19.29 3.75 0.65
N LEU A 217 18.23 4.31 0.06
CA LEU A 217 18.34 5.29 -1.02
C LEU A 217 19.11 6.55 -0.58
N TRP A 218 18.88 7.01 0.64
CA TRP A 218 19.60 8.16 1.18
C TRP A 218 21.09 7.85 1.46
N LEU A 219 21.41 6.65 1.95
CA LEU A 219 22.79 6.22 2.19
C LEU A 219 23.55 5.97 0.88
N GLY A 220 22.90 5.43 -0.15
CA GLY A 220 23.50 5.13 -1.45
C GLY A 220 23.58 6.33 -2.41
N GLY A 221 22.83 7.40 -2.14
CA GLY A 221 22.88 8.66 -2.88
C GLY A 221 23.89 9.68 -2.32
N ARG A 222 24.65 9.31 -1.28
CA ARG A 222 25.84 10.04 -0.80
C ARG A 222 27.09 9.52 -1.49
#